data_AF-A0A5B1BIC6-F1
#
_entry.id   AF-A0A5B1BIC6-F1
#
_cell.length_a   1.000
_cell.length_b   1.000
_cell.length_c   1.000
_cell.angle_alpha   90.00
_cell.angle_beta   90.00
_cell.angle_gamma   90.00
#
_symmetry.space_group_name_H-M   'P 1'
#
loop_
_entity.id
_entity.type
_entity.pdbx_description
1 polymer ?
#
loop_
_entity_poly.entity_id
_entity_poly.type
_entity_poly.pdbx_seq_one_letter_code
_entity_poly.pdbx_strand_id
1 'polypeptide(L)'
;MKNIPLVLICCIYFQVVGQRDLSVTIRDVNTDGIEDTIRSYYDGGSSFGGKFVTLTNGRSNEVFKMDSYGCYCAIKSTIVFPESLNKKENISFLEVMKKELLPVEKPFPDPSLDWILQGMHSHKTLKKDSFFDLIIHPKIQWNTNKITLPDVYYITITGDTLTALNNSTNSLKKTAKGVLIYYAHNHYRSIANDSLQLVATNDLYEIYKTSHGVIAKKEDSHKWIFISDVDLTGAPQKLRWESIKHIKLISTYIILEQRLMPDITHNLYVINIETGIAGRLKLVNYDMMEKDDIDSLMINEESITYTINGKKEIFRMTDIFKKLETHYLTK
;
A
#
# COMPACT_ATOMS: atom_id res chain seq x y z
N MET A 1 -30.51 -12.74 44.00
CA MET A 1 -29.77 -12.01 42.94
C MET A 1 -29.42 -10.59 43.40
N LYS A 2 -28.51 -10.41 44.38
CA LYS A 2 -28.24 -9.08 45.00
C LYS A 2 -26.93 -8.40 44.56
N ASN A 3 -26.12 -9.03 43.70
CA ASN A 3 -24.76 -8.55 43.38
C ASN A 3 -24.57 -8.13 41.90
N ILE A 4 -25.63 -8.13 41.09
CA ILE A 4 -25.59 -7.70 39.68
C ILE A 4 -25.13 -6.23 39.50
N PRO A 5 -25.54 -5.25 40.32
CA PRO A 5 -25.12 -3.86 40.09
C PRO A 5 -23.63 -3.63 40.40
N LEU A 6 -23.03 -4.41 41.30
CA LEU A 6 -21.60 -4.27 41.65
C LEU A 6 -20.68 -4.78 40.53
N VAL A 7 -21.08 -5.88 39.86
CA VAL A 7 -20.34 -6.45 38.71
C VAL A 7 -20.38 -5.50 37.51
N LEU A 8 -21.52 -4.85 37.26
CA LEU A 8 -21.66 -3.88 36.17
C LEU A 8 -20.78 -2.63 36.37
N ILE A 9 -20.66 -2.13 37.61
CA ILE A 9 -19.81 -0.96 37.93
C ILE A 9 -18.32 -1.31 37.76
N CYS A 10 -17.89 -2.50 38.17
CA CYS A 10 -16.51 -2.96 37.93
C CYS A 10 -16.21 -3.08 36.43
N CYS A 11 -17.12 -3.66 35.62
CA CYS A 11 -16.92 -3.78 34.18
C CYS A 11 -16.80 -2.40 33.49
N ILE A 12 -17.56 -1.39 33.92
CA ILE A 12 -17.48 -0.03 33.38
C ILE A 12 -16.13 0.63 33.74
N TYR A 13 -15.60 0.42 34.94
CA TYR A 13 -14.30 0.98 35.34
C TYR A 13 -13.13 0.35 34.56
N PHE A 14 -13.19 -0.95 34.25
CA PHE A 14 -12.17 -1.63 33.44
C PHE A 14 -12.25 -1.28 31.94
N GLN A 15 -13.37 -0.75 31.44
CA GLN A 15 -13.49 -0.31 30.04
C GLN A 15 -12.92 1.10 29.78
N VAL A 16 -12.75 1.94 30.82
CA VAL A 16 -12.25 3.32 30.64
C VAL A 16 -10.71 3.40 30.62
N VAL A 17 -10.01 2.35 31.05
CA VAL A 17 -8.55 2.22 30.87
C VAL A 17 -8.19 1.62 29.50
N GLY A 18 -9.10 1.76 28.53
CA GLY A 18 -8.89 1.38 27.14
C GLY A 18 -7.77 2.21 26.49
N GLN A 19 -6.57 1.64 26.46
CA GLN A 19 -5.55 1.71 25.41
C GLN A 19 -5.28 3.08 24.77
N ARG A 20 -4.73 4.03 25.53
CA ARG A 20 -3.73 4.93 24.96
C ARG A 20 -2.38 4.39 25.38
N ASP A 21 -1.61 3.85 24.44
CA ASP A 21 -0.23 3.41 24.66
C ASP A 21 0.67 4.64 24.85
N LEU A 22 0.43 5.37 25.95
CA LEU A 22 1.09 6.62 26.28
C LEU A 22 2.43 6.29 26.94
N SER A 23 3.50 6.66 26.27
CA SER A 23 4.86 6.69 26.81
C SER A 23 5.29 8.13 27.04
N VAL A 24 5.93 8.37 28.18
CA VAL A 24 6.59 9.63 28.51
C VAL A 24 8.01 9.31 28.95
N THR A 25 9.00 9.86 28.26
CA THR A 25 10.42 9.72 28.59
C THR A 25 11.00 11.11 28.82
N ILE A 26 11.78 11.26 29.89
CA ILE A 26 12.51 12.48 30.23
C ILE A 26 13.99 12.16 30.17
N ARG A 27 14.74 12.89 29.33
CA ARG A 27 16.20 12.77 29.21
C ARG A 27 16.76 13.97 28.44
N ASP A 28 18.02 14.29 28.67
CA ASP A 28 18.78 15.23 27.85
C ASP A 28 19.10 14.58 26.49
N VAL A 29 18.43 14.99 25.42
CA VAL A 29 18.58 14.39 24.08
C VAL A 29 19.72 15.03 23.29
N ASN A 30 19.94 16.34 23.47
CA ASN A 30 20.95 17.09 22.73
C ASN A 30 22.26 17.28 23.51
N THR A 31 22.38 16.68 24.69
CA THR A 31 23.56 16.70 25.59
C THR A 31 23.93 18.11 26.07
N ASP A 32 22.93 18.98 26.25
CA ASP A 32 23.13 20.36 26.68
C ASP A 32 23.06 20.57 28.20
N GLY A 33 22.78 19.50 28.95
CA GLY A 33 22.64 19.49 30.41
C GLY A 33 21.23 19.82 30.91
N ILE A 34 20.25 20.00 30.03
CA ILE A 34 18.84 20.23 30.37
C ILE A 34 17.99 19.07 29.86
N GLU A 35 17.08 18.58 30.69
CA GLU A 35 16.21 17.46 30.32
C GLU A 35 15.13 17.87 29.31
N ASP A 36 14.96 17.06 28.27
CA ASP A 36 13.87 17.17 27.30
C ASP A 36 12.75 16.18 27.63
N THR A 37 11.53 16.49 27.16
CA THR A 37 10.37 15.61 27.32
C THR A 37 9.96 15.02 25.99
N ILE A 38 9.90 13.69 25.90
CA ILE A 38 9.39 12.95 24.75
C ILE A 38 8.08 12.29 25.17
N ARG A 39 7.01 12.54 24.42
CA ARG A 39 5.70 11.91 24.61
C ARG A 39 5.33 11.16 23.34
N SER A 40 4.88 9.92 23.47
CA SER A 40 4.30 9.20 22.36
C SER A 40 3.01 8.52 22.75
N TYR A 41 2.05 8.47 21.83
CA TYR A 41 0.85 7.67 22.02
C TYR A 41 0.36 7.14 20.68
N TYR A 42 -0.31 5.99 20.72
CA TYR A 42 -1.09 5.50 19.60
C TYR A 42 -2.52 6.06 19.66
N ASP A 43 -3.03 6.52 18.53
CA ASP A 43 -4.44 6.85 18.36
C ASP A 43 -4.95 6.26 17.05
N GLY A 44 -6.18 5.76 17.06
CA GLY A 44 -6.75 5.05 15.94
C GLY A 44 -8.25 4.84 16.07
N GLY A 45 -8.92 4.85 14.92
CA GLY A 45 -10.33 4.54 14.77
C GLY A 45 -10.52 3.33 13.85
N SER A 46 -11.71 3.24 13.26
CA SER A 46 -12.08 2.11 12.40
C SER A 46 -11.26 1.99 11.11
N SER A 47 -10.80 3.10 10.54
CA SER A 47 -10.19 3.14 9.19
C SER A 47 -8.86 3.90 9.13
N PHE A 48 -8.49 4.58 10.21
CA PHE A 48 -7.28 5.38 10.31
C PHE A 48 -6.63 5.15 11.65
N GLY A 49 -5.31 5.33 11.72
CA GLY A 49 -4.58 5.30 12.97
C GLY A 49 -3.10 5.55 12.75
N GLY A 50 -2.38 5.73 13.86
CA GLY A 50 -0.95 5.90 13.85
C GLY A 50 -0.40 6.27 15.21
N LYS A 51 0.92 6.34 15.28
CA LYS A 51 1.64 6.79 16.45
C LYS A 51 1.94 8.29 16.31
N PHE A 52 1.74 9.03 17.37
CA PHE A 52 2.06 10.44 17.49
C PHE A 52 3.25 10.59 18.43
N VAL A 53 4.25 11.38 18.06
CA VAL A 53 5.43 11.69 18.87
C VAL A 53 5.55 13.20 19.00
N THR A 54 5.65 13.67 20.24
CA THR A 54 5.92 15.08 20.57
C THR A 54 7.20 15.15 21.39
N LEU A 55 8.13 16.00 20.98
CA LEU A 55 9.35 16.32 21.73
C LEU A 55 9.29 17.78 22.16
N THR A 56 9.52 18.05 23.44
CA THR A 56 9.64 19.41 23.98
C THR A 56 11.06 19.62 24.45
N ASN A 57 11.76 20.60 23.86
CA ASN A 57 13.11 20.98 24.26
C ASN A 57 13.04 21.67 25.62
N GLY A 58 13.77 21.15 26.62
CA GLY A 58 13.71 21.66 28.00
C GLY A 58 14.30 23.07 28.15
N ARG A 59 15.26 23.44 27.30
CA ARG A 59 15.91 24.75 27.30
C ARG A 59 15.05 25.83 26.65
N SER A 60 14.54 25.54 25.45
CA SER A 60 13.85 26.54 24.62
C SER A 60 12.33 26.50 24.74
N ASN A 61 11.76 25.43 25.29
CA ASN A 61 10.33 25.08 25.21
C ASN A 61 9.81 24.91 23.78
N GLU A 62 10.69 24.78 22.78
CA GLU A 62 10.28 24.47 21.41
C GLU A 62 9.65 23.07 21.36
N VAL A 63 8.53 22.94 20.64
CA VAL A 63 7.79 21.69 20.53
C VAL A 63 7.84 21.18 19.10
N PHE A 64 8.36 19.97 18.94
CA PHE A 64 8.41 19.25 17.67
C PHE A 64 7.39 18.13 17.65
N LYS A 65 6.76 17.91 16.48
CA LYS A 65 5.72 16.90 16.29
C LYS A 65 5.99 16.10 15.02
N MET A 66 5.83 14.78 15.12
CA MET A 66 5.81 13.85 14.00
C MET A 66 4.78 12.78 14.29
N ASP A 67 4.10 12.30 13.26
CA ASP A 67 3.15 11.21 13.40
C ASP A 67 3.12 10.34 12.14
N SER A 68 2.67 9.11 12.33
CA SER A 68 2.45 8.14 11.25
C SER A 68 0.96 7.97 10.94
N TYR A 69 0.13 8.95 11.29
CA TYR A 69 -1.32 8.84 11.18
C TYR A 69 -1.73 8.71 9.72
N GLY A 70 -2.44 7.65 9.39
CA GLY A 70 -2.79 7.35 8.01
C GLY A 70 -3.93 6.38 7.89
N CYS A 71 -4.35 6.15 6.66
CA CYS A 71 -5.40 5.19 6.33
C CYS A 71 -4.89 3.76 6.48
N TYR A 72 -5.69 2.87 7.09
CA TYR A 72 -5.42 1.43 7.07
C TYR A 72 -5.60 0.79 5.68
N CYS A 73 -6.03 1.56 4.68
CA CYS A 73 -6.07 1.20 3.28
C CYS A 73 -4.72 1.37 2.56
N ALA A 74 -3.77 2.07 3.16
CA ALA A 74 -2.50 2.40 2.52
C ALA A 74 -1.40 1.42 2.95
N ILE A 75 -0.77 0.75 1.97
CA ILE A 75 0.32 -0.18 2.24
C ILE A 75 1.64 0.54 2.51
N LYS A 76 1.65 1.87 2.31
CA LYS A 76 2.77 2.78 2.54
C LYS A 76 2.26 4.09 3.15
N SER A 77 3.14 4.82 3.82
CA SER A 77 2.87 6.17 4.32
C SER A 77 4.10 7.07 4.24
N THR A 78 3.88 8.33 3.90
CA THR A 78 4.95 9.32 3.77
C THR A 78 4.91 10.27 4.96
N ILE A 79 6.05 10.47 5.63
CA ILE A 79 6.20 11.47 6.69
C ILE A 79 7.23 12.50 6.22
N VAL A 80 6.79 13.75 6.07
CA VAL A 80 7.67 14.88 5.79
C VAL A 80 8.22 15.40 7.10
N PHE A 81 9.55 15.54 7.19
CA PHE A 81 10.16 16.10 8.39
C PHE A 81 9.89 17.61 8.48
N PRO A 82 9.42 18.12 9.64
CA PRO A 82 9.36 19.55 9.91
C PRO A 82 10.69 20.24 9.61
N GLU A 83 10.66 21.42 8.98
CA GLU A 83 11.88 22.16 8.61
C GLU A 83 12.74 22.49 9.85
N SER A 84 12.11 22.76 11.00
CA SER A 84 12.81 22.99 12.26
C SER A 84 13.61 21.77 12.73
N LEU A 85 13.14 20.55 12.49
CA LEU A 85 13.86 19.31 12.82
C LEU A 85 15.00 19.00 11.85
N ASN A 86 15.00 19.59 10.65
CA ASN A 86 16.09 19.41 9.67
C ASN A 86 17.30 20.33 9.94
N LYS A 87 17.21 21.23 10.93
CA LYS A 87 18.33 22.08 11.33
C LYS A 87 19.42 21.28 12.03
N LYS A 88 20.68 21.69 11.87
CA LYS A 88 21.84 20.96 12.39
C LYS A 88 21.79 20.79 13.91
N GLU A 89 21.34 21.82 14.61
CA GLU A 89 21.16 21.85 16.06
C GLU A 89 20.08 20.89 16.58
N ASN A 90 19.14 20.48 15.74
CA ASN A 90 17.98 19.64 16.12
C ASN A 90 18.11 18.19 15.63
N ILE A 91 19.26 17.80 15.08
CA ILE A 91 19.43 16.46 14.49
C ILE A 91 19.26 15.34 15.54
N SER A 92 19.72 15.55 16.77
CA SER A 92 19.55 14.58 17.86
C SER A 92 18.07 14.40 18.23
N PHE A 93 17.27 15.48 18.17
CA PHE A 93 15.81 15.41 18.36
C PHE A 93 15.16 14.60 17.24
N LEU A 94 15.53 14.84 15.98
CA LEU A 94 15.01 14.07 14.85
C LEU A 94 15.31 12.57 14.99
N GLU A 95 16.55 12.20 15.33
CA GLU A 95 16.92 10.78 15.46
C GLU A 95 16.18 10.08 16.61
N VAL A 96 15.97 10.76 17.74
CA VAL A 96 15.14 10.23 18.82
C VAL A 96 13.69 10.08 18.39
N MET A 97 13.11 11.07 17.72
CA MET A 97 11.73 10.98 17.22
C MET A 97 11.56 9.88 16.19
N LYS A 98 12.54 9.67 15.29
CA LYS A 98 12.57 8.55 14.35
C LYS A 98 12.58 7.22 15.07
N LYS A 99 13.42 7.05 16.10
CA LYS A 99 13.48 5.81 16.89
C LYS A 99 12.18 5.49 17.62
N GLU A 100 11.47 6.50 18.09
CA GLU A 100 10.17 6.32 18.73
C GLU A 100 9.07 6.01 17.71
N LEU A 101 9.10 6.63 16.52
CA LEU A 101 7.98 6.60 15.58
C LEU A 101 8.09 5.51 14.51
N LEU A 102 9.28 5.28 13.99
CA LEU A 102 9.50 4.55 12.74
C LEU A 102 9.88 3.09 13.00
N PRO A 103 9.55 2.18 12.06
CA PRO A 103 10.10 0.82 12.08
C PRO A 103 11.62 0.83 11.80
N VAL A 104 12.21 -0.34 11.56
CA VAL A 104 13.63 -0.45 11.19
C VAL A 104 13.90 0.29 9.86
N GLU A 105 15.04 0.94 9.74
CA GLU A 105 15.49 1.58 8.50
C GLU A 105 16.05 0.55 7.53
N LYS A 106 15.75 0.71 6.23
CA LYS A 106 16.51 0.05 5.15
C LYS A 106 17.16 1.09 4.25
N PRO A 107 18.34 0.79 3.69
CA PRO A 107 19.02 1.70 2.77
C PRO A 107 18.35 1.76 1.39
N PHE A 108 17.67 0.69 0.97
CA PHE A 108 17.07 0.56 -0.36
C PHE A 108 15.71 -0.14 -0.28
N PRO A 109 14.79 0.16 -1.21
CA PRO A 109 13.52 -0.57 -1.33
C PRO A 109 13.79 -2.03 -1.73
N ASP A 110 12.98 -2.94 -1.21
CA ASP A 110 12.88 -4.30 -1.77
C ASP A 110 12.13 -4.28 -3.12
N PRO A 111 12.12 -5.41 -3.87
CA PRO A 111 11.45 -5.46 -5.17
C PRO A 111 9.96 -5.13 -5.16
N SER A 112 9.24 -5.33 -4.05
CA SER A 112 7.84 -4.95 -3.94
C SER A 112 7.65 -3.46 -3.73
N LEU A 113 8.43 -2.83 -2.84
CA LEU A 113 8.38 -1.39 -2.67
C LEU A 113 8.86 -0.67 -3.95
N ASP A 114 9.89 -1.20 -4.60
CA ASP A 114 10.37 -0.68 -5.89
C ASP A 114 9.28 -0.75 -6.97
N TRP A 115 8.50 -1.84 -7.04
CA TRP A 115 7.34 -1.92 -7.94
C TRP A 115 6.36 -0.77 -7.71
N ILE A 116 6.06 -0.42 -6.45
CA ILE A 116 5.16 0.70 -6.13
C ILE A 116 5.80 2.03 -6.56
N LEU A 117 7.07 2.27 -6.20
CA LEU A 117 7.76 3.51 -6.53
C LEU A 117 7.84 3.75 -8.05
N GLN A 118 8.25 2.74 -8.80
CA GLN A 118 8.30 2.81 -10.26
C GLN A 118 6.89 2.90 -10.86
N GLY A 119 5.90 2.25 -10.24
CA GLY A 119 4.50 2.38 -10.60
C GLY A 119 4.01 3.82 -10.49
N MET A 120 4.27 4.48 -9.36
CA MET A 120 3.92 5.88 -9.13
C MET A 120 4.53 6.82 -10.17
N HIS A 121 5.76 6.57 -10.62
CA HIS A 121 6.40 7.38 -11.66
C HIS A 121 5.96 7.04 -13.09
N SER A 122 5.34 5.89 -13.31
CA SER A 122 5.01 5.38 -14.65
C SER A 122 3.53 5.32 -14.97
N HIS A 123 2.66 5.49 -13.96
CA HIS A 123 1.22 5.35 -14.13
C HIS A 123 0.62 6.47 -14.97
N LYS A 124 -0.45 6.15 -15.69
CA LYS A 124 -1.16 7.09 -16.55
C LYS A 124 -2.65 6.74 -16.60
N THR A 125 -3.50 7.69 -16.25
CA THR A 125 -4.94 7.61 -16.47
C THR A 125 -5.27 7.88 -17.94
N LEU A 126 -6.15 7.05 -18.52
CA LEU A 126 -6.53 7.09 -19.92
C LEU A 126 -8.02 7.39 -20.08
N LYS A 127 -8.37 8.62 -20.50
CA LYS A 127 -9.78 9.01 -20.67
C LYS A 127 -10.43 8.49 -21.95
N LYS A 128 -9.65 8.39 -23.03
CA LYS A 128 -10.13 8.11 -24.40
C LYS A 128 -9.76 6.73 -24.94
N ASP A 129 -9.16 5.88 -24.12
CA ASP A 129 -8.79 4.54 -24.56
C ASP A 129 -10.01 3.61 -24.56
N SER A 130 -10.02 2.66 -25.50
CA SER A 130 -11.15 1.77 -25.73
C SER A 130 -11.23 0.64 -24.71
N PHE A 131 -10.11 0.25 -24.10
CA PHE A 131 -10.04 -0.90 -23.19
C PHE A 131 -9.58 -0.53 -21.80
N PHE A 132 -8.67 0.44 -21.65
CA PHE A 132 -8.03 0.71 -20.37
C PHE A 132 -8.34 2.11 -19.85
N ASP A 133 -8.52 2.27 -18.55
CA ASP A 133 -8.62 3.59 -17.91
C ASP A 133 -7.37 3.96 -17.10
N LEU A 134 -6.46 3.00 -16.90
CA LEU A 134 -5.19 3.15 -16.21
C LEU A 134 -4.16 2.19 -16.84
N ILE A 135 -2.95 2.71 -17.07
CA ILE A 135 -1.77 1.92 -17.42
C ILE A 135 -0.68 2.18 -16.39
N ILE A 136 0.03 1.13 -15.97
CA ILE A 136 1.18 1.17 -15.07
C ILE A 136 2.31 0.37 -15.72
N HIS A 137 3.54 0.89 -15.71
CA HIS A 137 4.69 0.19 -16.31
C HIS A 137 5.94 0.39 -15.43
N PRO A 138 6.08 -0.40 -14.35
CA PRO A 138 7.10 -0.22 -13.34
C PRO A 138 8.50 -0.73 -13.76
N LYS A 139 8.64 -1.35 -14.94
CA LYS A 139 9.92 -1.81 -15.51
C LYS A 139 10.73 -2.74 -14.58
N ILE A 140 10.04 -3.63 -13.87
CA ILE A 140 10.68 -4.52 -12.88
C ILE A 140 11.39 -5.70 -13.54
N GLN A 141 12.59 -5.98 -13.06
CA GLN A 141 13.46 -7.05 -13.53
C GLN A 141 13.16 -8.38 -12.84
N TRP A 142 13.49 -9.48 -13.51
CA TRP A 142 13.50 -10.81 -12.91
C TRP A 142 14.62 -10.90 -11.86
N ASN A 143 14.31 -11.48 -10.70
CA ASN A 143 15.22 -11.65 -9.57
C ASN A 143 15.50 -13.14 -9.34
N THR A 144 16.76 -13.53 -9.28
CA THR A 144 17.21 -14.92 -9.10
C THR A 144 17.36 -15.33 -7.63
N ASN A 145 17.17 -14.39 -6.70
CA ASN A 145 17.15 -14.72 -5.28
C ASN A 145 15.89 -15.53 -4.95
N LYS A 146 15.90 -16.22 -3.79
CA LYS A 146 14.71 -16.87 -3.28
C LYS A 146 13.60 -15.83 -3.05
N ILE A 147 12.36 -16.21 -3.36
CA ILE A 147 11.20 -15.38 -3.01
C ILE A 147 11.15 -15.20 -1.50
N THR A 148 11.25 -13.95 -1.05
CA THR A 148 11.09 -13.55 0.35
C THR A 148 9.99 -12.51 0.44
N LEU A 149 9.06 -12.72 1.37
CA LEU A 149 8.06 -11.70 1.65
C LEU A 149 8.70 -10.53 2.41
N PRO A 150 8.31 -9.29 2.12
CA PRO A 150 8.89 -8.11 2.74
C PRO A 150 8.48 -7.94 4.22
N ASP A 151 9.39 -7.39 5.02
CA ASP A 151 9.11 -6.95 6.39
C ASP A 151 8.73 -5.46 6.42
N VAL A 152 8.18 -4.99 7.54
CA VAL A 152 7.90 -3.57 7.75
C VAL A 152 9.21 -2.81 7.97
N TYR A 153 9.43 -1.75 7.22
CA TYR A 153 10.57 -0.85 7.37
C TYR A 153 10.24 0.55 6.87
N TYR A 154 11.19 1.46 6.99
CA TYR A 154 11.15 2.74 6.29
C TYR A 154 12.42 2.95 5.47
N ILE A 155 12.31 3.81 4.45
CA ILE A 155 13.45 4.36 3.70
C ILE A 155 13.40 5.87 3.79
N THR A 156 14.56 6.51 3.73
CA THR A 156 14.65 7.97 3.58
C THR A 156 14.37 8.34 2.11
N ILE A 157 13.52 9.35 1.89
CA ILE A 157 13.15 9.86 0.57
C ILE A 157 13.29 11.37 0.48
N THR A 158 13.61 11.86 -0.71
CA THR A 158 13.83 13.29 -1.00
C THR A 158 13.40 13.63 -2.43
N GLY A 159 13.31 14.92 -2.74
CA GLY A 159 13.17 15.41 -4.12
C GLY A 159 11.91 14.92 -4.82
N ASP A 160 12.07 14.40 -6.04
CA ASP A 160 10.95 14.01 -6.91
C ASP A 160 10.15 12.84 -6.35
N THR A 161 10.80 11.87 -5.71
CA THR A 161 10.10 10.73 -5.06
C THR A 161 9.24 11.23 -3.90
N LEU A 162 9.76 12.11 -3.05
CA LEU A 162 8.98 12.70 -1.96
C LEU A 162 7.81 13.54 -2.50
N THR A 163 8.04 14.28 -3.58
CA THR A 163 7.00 15.09 -4.23
C THR A 163 5.90 14.22 -4.84
N ALA A 164 6.27 13.14 -5.53
CA ALA A 164 5.33 12.22 -6.16
C ALA A 164 4.47 11.43 -5.16
N LEU A 165 5.00 11.17 -3.96
CA LEU A 165 4.33 10.42 -2.90
C LEU A 165 3.58 11.32 -1.89
N ASN A 166 3.83 12.62 -1.91
CA ASN A 166 3.17 13.55 -1.01
C ASN A 166 1.87 14.05 -1.64
N ASN A 167 0.76 13.43 -1.25
CA ASN A 167 -0.60 13.81 -1.68
C ASN A 167 -1.09 15.15 -1.09
N SER A 168 -0.22 15.92 -0.41
CA SER A 168 -0.59 17.22 0.15
C SER A 168 -0.75 18.27 -0.95
N THR A 169 -1.74 19.15 -0.81
CA THR A 169 -1.94 20.32 -1.69
C THR A 169 -0.83 21.35 -1.55
N ASN A 170 -0.01 21.28 -0.50
CA ASN A 170 1.11 22.19 -0.29
C ASN A 170 2.35 21.70 -1.04
N SER A 171 2.85 22.54 -1.94
CA SER A 171 4.13 22.31 -2.62
C SER A 171 5.26 22.17 -1.61
N LEU A 172 5.95 21.03 -1.62
CA LEU A 172 7.13 20.83 -0.79
C LEU A 172 8.29 21.69 -1.29
N LYS A 173 9.11 22.18 -0.36
CA LYS A 173 10.41 22.76 -0.70
C LYS A 173 11.29 21.67 -1.32
N LYS A 174 12.13 22.02 -2.31
CA LYS A 174 13.09 21.07 -2.92
C LYS A 174 14.05 20.43 -1.91
N THR A 175 14.31 21.11 -0.80
CA THR A 175 15.16 20.65 0.30
C THR A 175 14.42 19.80 1.33
N ALA A 176 13.12 19.56 1.14
CA ALA A 176 12.34 18.73 2.05
C ALA A 176 12.89 17.31 2.08
N LYS A 177 12.98 16.78 3.30
CA LYS A 177 13.34 15.40 3.57
C LYS A 177 12.15 14.73 4.23
N GLY A 178 12.02 13.44 3.99
CA GLY A 178 11.01 12.63 4.64
C GLY A 178 11.40 11.17 4.63
N VAL A 179 10.46 10.37 5.10
CA VAL A 179 10.57 8.92 5.07
C VAL A 179 9.32 8.33 4.43
N LEU A 180 9.52 7.19 3.78
CA LEU A 180 8.44 6.33 3.32
C LEU A 180 8.44 5.10 4.22
N ILE A 181 7.38 4.94 5.01
CA ILE A 181 7.10 3.72 5.76
C ILE A 181 6.42 2.75 4.82
N TYR A 182 6.90 1.52 4.76
CA TYR A 182 6.28 0.43 4.02
C TYR A 182 5.70 -0.60 4.99
N TYR A 183 4.37 -0.69 5.02
CA TYR A 183 3.61 -1.61 5.87
C TYR A 183 3.46 -2.98 5.20
N ALA A 184 4.60 -3.58 4.87
CA ALA A 184 4.72 -4.84 4.15
C ALA A 184 3.97 -6.01 4.78
N HIS A 185 3.75 -5.98 6.11
CA HIS A 185 2.94 -6.96 6.82
C HIS A 185 1.53 -7.10 6.24
N ASN A 186 0.99 -6.09 5.57
CA ASN A 186 -0.31 -6.19 4.92
C ASN A 186 -0.32 -7.20 3.77
N HIS A 187 0.83 -7.54 3.18
CA HIS A 187 0.85 -8.60 2.17
C HIS A 187 0.41 -9.95 2.72
N TYR A 188 0.54 -10.22 4.03
CA TYR A 188 0.30 -11.52 4.62
C TYR A 188 -0.42 -11.44 5.98
N ARG A 189 -1.38 -12.34 6.22
CA ARG A 189 -2.08 -12.39 7.52
C ARG A 189 -1.25 -12.98 8.65
N SER A 190 -0.33 -13.88 8.30
CA SER A 190 0.61 -14.49 9.22
C SER A 190 1.84 -14.90 8.42
N ILE A 191 3.04 -14.65 8.96
CA ILE A 191 4.28 -15.15 8.34
C ILE A 191 4.25 -16.68 8.26
N ALA A 192 3.60 -17.34 9.23
CA ALA A 192 3.54 -18.80 9.35
C ALA A 192 2.41 -19.46 8.55
N ASN A 193 1.35 -18.73 8.19
CA ASN A 193 0.20 -19.27 7.46
C ASN A 193 -0.17 -18.38 6.27
N ASP A 194 -0.25 -19.00 5.10
CA ASP A 194 -1.00 -18.53 3.94
C ASP A 194 -0.49 -17.25 3.25
N SER A 195 0.79 -16.95 3.41
CA SER A 195 1.37 -15.68 3.00
C SER A 195 1.75 -15.61 1.52
N LEU A 196 1.99 -16.77 0.88
CA LEU A 196 2.26 -16.88 -0.55
C LEU A 196 1.64 -18.18 -1.11
N GLN A 197 0.59 -18.04 -1.91
CA GLN A 197 -0.18 -19.16 -2.47
C GLN A 197 0.10 -19.32 -3.96
N LEU A 198 0.44 -20.53 -4.42
CA LEU A 198 0.44 -20.85 -5.85
C LEU A 198 -1.02 -20.93 -6.35
N VAL A 199 -1.36 -20.16 -7.39
CA VAL A 199 -2.74 -20.04 -7.86
C VAL A 199 -2.94 -20.31 -9.35
N ALA A 200 -1.87 -20.28 -10.14
CA ALA A 200 -1.92 -20.68 -11.54
C ALA A 200 -0.55 -21.15 -12.01
N THR A 201 -0.54 -22.08 -12.97
CA THR A 201 0.67 -22.60 -13.61
C THR A 201 0.43 -22.82 -15.09
N ASN A 202 1.49 -22.69 -15.89
CA ASN A 202 1.60 -23.27 -17.23
C ASN A 202 3.02 -23.80 -17.44
N ASP A 203 3.38 -24.13 -18.68
CA ASP A 203 4.69 -24.73 -19.00
C ASP A 203 5.89 -23.83 -18.66
N LEU A 204 5.69 -22.51 -18.53
CA LEU A 204 6.76 -21.53 -18.31
C LEU A 204 6.66 -20.79 -16.96
N TYR A 205 5.45 -20.56 -16.46
CA TYR A 205 5.21 -19.68 -15.32
C TYR A 205 4.46 -20.38 -14.19
N GLU A 206 4.89 -20.07 -12.97
CA GLU A 206 4.16 -20.24 -11.74
C GLU A 206 3.70 -18.86 -11.24
N ILE A 207 2.42 -18.71 -10.92
CA ILE A 207 1.86 -17.47 -10.41
C ILE A 207 1.48 -17.66 -8.96
N TYR A 208 2.09 -16.84 -8.11
CA TYR A 208 1.82 -16.80 -6.68
C TYR A 208 1.06 -15.53 -6.31
N LYS A 209 0.17 -15.61 -5.32
CA LYS A 209 -0.50 -14.45 -4.75
C LYS A 209 -0.32 -14.36 -3.24
N THR A 210 -0.36 -13.14 -2.74
CA THR A 210 -0.59 -12.82 -1.34
C THR A 210 -1.98 -12.18 -1.19
N SER A 211 -2.34 -11.62 -0.04
CA SER A 211 -3.59 -10.86 0.11
C SER A 211 -3.64 -9.61 -0.80
N HIS A 212 -2.46 -9.02 -1.07
CA HIS A 212 -2.31 -7.70 -1.70
C HIS A 212 -1.21 -7.61 -2.76
N GLY A 213 -0.55 -8.70 -3.16
CA GLY A 213 0.27 -8.67 -4.38
C GLY A 213 0.39 -10.00 -5.10
N VAL A 214 0.99 -9.94 -6.28
CA VAL A 214 1.17 -11.08 -7.21
C VAL A 214 2.61 -11.16 -7.66
N ILE A 215 3.14 -12.38 -7.65
CA ILE A 215 4.48 -12.72 -8.07
C ILE A 215 4.38 -13.72 -9.23
N ALA A 216 5.08 -13.45 -10.32
CA ALA A 216 5.37 -14.47 -11.33
C ALA A 216 6.74 -15.07 -11.05
N LYS A 217 6.85 -16.39 -11.26
CA LYS A 217 8.10 -17.13 -11.21
C LYS A 217 8.26 -17.93 -12.49
N LYS A 218 9.47 -17.95 -13.05
CA LYS A 218 9.89 -18.86 -14.12
C LYS A 218 11.28 -19.38 -13.77
N GLU A 219 11.44 -20.71 -13.79
CA GLU A 219 12.66 -21.38 -13.34
C GLU A 219 13.06 -20.88 -11.92
N ASP A 220 14.32 -20.44 -11.76
CA ASP A 220 14.86 -19.91 -10.50
C ASP A 220 14.66 -18.40 -10.34
N SER A 221 13.91 -17.76 -11.25
CA SER A 221 13.70 -16.31 -11.25
C SER A 221 12.26 -15.92 -10.93
N HIS A 222 12.08 -14.78 -10.26
CA HIS A 222 10.76 -14.27 -9.90
C HIS A 222 10.69 -12.75 -9.97
N LYS A 223 9.47 -12.19 -10.04
CA LYS A 223 9.25 -10.75 -9.86
C LYS A 223 7.84 -10.44 -9.42
N TRP A 224 7.68 -9.32 -8.71
CA TRP A 224 6.38 -8.73 -8.43
C TRP A 224 5.80 -8.15 -9.72
N ILE A 225 4.54 -8.48 -10.01
CA ILE A 225 3.84 -8.01 -11.21
C ILE A 225 2.59 -7.20 -10.87
N PHE A 226 2.14 -7.23 -9.62
CA PHE A 226 1.03 -6.42 -9.14
C PHE A 226 1.10 -6.22 -7.63
N ILE A 227 0.79 -5.01 -7.16
CA ILE A 227 0.58 -4.71 -5.75
C ILE A 227 -0.66 -3.82 -5.61
N SER A 228 -1.54 -4.19 -4.68
CA SER A 228 -2.70 -3.41 -4.29
C SER A 228 -2.27 -2.24 -3.41
N ASP A 229 -2.29 -1.04 -3.97
CA ASP A 229 -1.99 0.21 -3.29
C ASP A 229 -3.06 1.26 -3.61
N VAL A 230 -3.54 1.97 -2.58
CA VAL A 230 -4.68 2.89 -2.69
C VAL A 230 -4.46 4.01 -3.71
N ASP A 231 -3.24 4.54 -3.81
CA ASP A 231 -2.92 5.66 -4.70
C ASP A 231 -2.61 5.22 -6.13
N LEU A 232 -2.23 3.95 -6.33
CA LEU A 232 -1.74 3.46 -7.62
C LEU A 232 -2.74 2.54 -8.34
N THR A 233 -3.23 1.51 -7.64
CA THR A 233 -4.14 0.50 -8.20
C THR A 233 -5.53 0.55 -7.57
N GLY A 234 -5.72 1.40 -6.56
CA GLY A 234 -6.79 1.24 -5.59
C GLY A 234 -6.49 0.12 -4.58
N ALA A 235 -7.21 0.15 -3.47
CA ALA A 235 -7.13 -0.83 -2.39
C ALA A 235 -8.47 -0.90 -1.64
N PRO A 236 -8.75 -1.97 -0.90
CA PRO A 236 -9.86 -1.97 0.05
C PRO A 236 -9.66 -0.90 1.11
N GLN A 237 -10.74 -0.43 1.74
CA GLN A 237 -10.67 0.58 2.80
C GLN A 237 -9.88 0.10 4.03
N LYS A 238 -9.63 -1.21 4.17
CA LYS A 238 -8.76 -1.80 5.19
C LYS A 238 -7.98 -2.96 4.59
N LEU A 239 -6.65 -2.92 4.68
CA LEU A 239 -5.75 -3.97 4.17
C LEU A 239 -5.74 -5.27 5.01
N ARG A 240 -6.64 -5.40 5.98
CA ARG A 240 -6.98 -6.71 6.57
C ARG A 240 -7.94 -7.53 5.69
N TRP A 241 -8.63 -6.87 4.77
CA TRP A 241 -9.52 -7.49 3.80
C TRP A 241 -8.72 -7.82 2.54
N GLU A 242 -8.76 -9.07 2.12
CA GLU A 242 -8.05 -9.50 0.91
C GLU A 242 -8.54 -8.74 -0.32
N SER A 243 -7.60 -8.23 -1.12
CA SER A 243 -7.95 -7.52 -2.35
C SER A 243 -7.82 -8.42 -3.57
N ILE A 244 -6.97 -9.44 -3.57
CA ILE A 244 -6.75 -10.29 -4.75
C ILE A 244 -7.65 -11.52 -4.67
N LYS A 245 -8.69 -11.54 -5.51
CA LYS A 245 -9.70 -12.59 -5.49
C LYS A 245 -9.38 -13.73 -6.46
N HIS A 246 -9.25 -13.42 -7.74
CA HIS A 246 -9.00 -14.41 -8.79
C HIS A 246 -7.87 -13.99 -9.70
N ILE A 247 -7.12 -14.98 -10.18
CA ILE A 247 -6.07 -14.80 -11.19
C ILE A 247 -6.25 -15.89 -12.25
N LYS A 248 -6.28 -15.48 -13.51
CA LYS A 248 -6.25 -16.40 -14.66
C LYS A 248 -4.98 -16.16 -15.45
N LEU A 249 -4.19 -17.21 -15.62
CA LEU A 249 -3.00 -17.23 -16.48
C LEU A 249 -3.40 -17.66 -17.90
N ILE A 250 -2.99 -16.88 -18.90
CA ILE A 250 -3.23 -17.13 -20.33
C ILE A 250 -1.91 -16.84 -21.07
N SER A 251 -1.17 -17.90 -21.42
CA SER A 251 0.18 -17.77 -22.01
C SER A 251 1.10 -16.88 -21.15
N THR A 252 1.53 -15.72 -21.66
CA THR A 252 2.39 -14.74 -20.98
C THR A 252 1.62 -13.64 -20.25
N TYR A 253 0.29 -13.73 -20.17
CA TYR A 253 -0.58 -12.71 -19.57
C TYR A 253 -1.31 -13.23 -18.34
N ILE A 254 -1.58 -12.35 -17.39
CA ILE A 254 -2.53 -12.61 -16.31
C ILE A 254 -3.72 -11.66 -16.39
N ILE A 255 -4.89 -12.21 -16.07
CA ILE A 255 -6.09 -11.44 -15.75
C ILE A 255 -6.29 -11.52 -14.25
N LEU A 256 -6.32 -10.38 -13.58
CA LEU A 256 -6.40 -10.26 -12.13
C LEU A 256 -7.69 -9.54 -11.74
N GLU A 257 -8.49 -10.19 -10.89
CA GLU A 257 -9.66 -9.60 -10.27
C GLU A 257 -9.32 -9.09 -8.86
N GLN A 258 -9.38 -7.77 -8.70
CA GLN A 258 -9.16 -7.09 -7.43
C GLN A 258 -10.50 -6.64 -6.84
N ARG A 259 -10.72 -6.86 -5.54
CA ARG A 259 -11.86 -6.38 -4.75
C ARG A 259 -11.48 -5.17 -3.89
N LEU A 260 -12.33 -4.15 -3.87
CA LEU A 260 -12.15 -2.93 -3.09
C LEU A 260 -13.14 -2.84 -1.92
N MET A 261 -13.11 -3.84 -1.03
CA MET A 261 -14.01 -3.92 0.12
C MET A 261 -14.00 -2.64 1.00
N PRO A 262 -15.13 -2.26 1.62
CA PRO A 262 -16.38 -3.01 1.72
C PRO A 262 -17.32 -2.79 0.52
N ASP A 263 -16.93 -1.92 -0.40
CA ASP A 263 -17.65 -1.73 -1.64
C ASP A 263 -17.47 -3.01 -2.46
N ILE A 264 -18.54 -3.46 -3.12
CA ILE A 264 -18.44 -4.59 -4.05
C ILE A 264 -17.82 -4.15 -5.38
N THR A 265 -16.88 -3.20 -5.31
CA THR A 265 -16.17 -2.67 -6.47
C THR A 265 -15.05 -3.62 -6.85
N HIS A 266 -14.99 -3.93 -8.14
CA HIS A 266 -14.05 -4.85 -8.74
C HIS A 266 -13.24 -4.14 -9.81
N ASN A 267 -11.92 -4.19 -9.69
CA ASN A 267 -11.03 -3.84 -10.78
C ASN A 267 -10.60 -5.12 -11.49
N LEU A 268 -10.56 -5.08 -12.83
CA LEU A 268 -9.91 -6.11 -13.63
C LEU A 268 -8.62 -5.55 -14.21
N TYR A 269 -7.51 -6.23 -13.95
CA TYR A 269 -6.21 -5.90 -14.51
C TYR A 269 -5.78 -6.95 -15.52
N VAL A 270 -5.14 -6.48 -16.59
CA VAL A 270 -4.45 -7.31 -17.57
C VAL A 270 -2.99 -6.97 -17.51
N ILE A 271 -2.15 -7.99 -17.29
CA ILE A 271 -0.73 -7.78 -17.02
C ILE A 271 0.07 -8.71 -17.91
N ASN A 272 1.00 -8.16 -18.69
CA ASN A 272 1.99 -8.95 -19.40
C ASN A 272 3.12 -9.30 -18.42
N ILE A 273 3.36 -10.59 -18.21
CA ILE A 273 4.35 -11.07 -17.26
C ILE A 273 5.75 -10.64 -17.68
N GLU A 274 6.10 -10.69 -18.96
CA GLU A 274 7.47 -10.40 -19.41
C GLU A 274 7.79 -8.90 -19.32
N THR A 275 6.92 -8.04 -19.82
CA THR A 275 7.16 -6.58 -19.82
C THR A 275 6.81 -5.92 -18.48
N GLY A 276 5.94 -6.56 -17.68
CA GLY A 276 5.43 -6.02 -16.42
C GLY A 276 4.45 -4.86 -16.59
N ILE A 277 4.03 -4.53 -17.81
CA ILE A 277 2.97 -3.54 -18.03
C ILE A 277 1.63 -4.10 -17.53
N ALA A 278 0.91 -3.28 -16.79
CA ALA A 278 -0.41 -3.58 -16.26
C ALA A 278 -1.42 -2.53 -16.76
N GLY A 279 -2.57 -2.98 -17.24
CA GLY A 279 -3.69 -2.13 -17.61
C GLY A 279 -4.94 -2.48 -16.84
N ARG A 280 -5.59 -1.49 -16.22
CA ARG A 280 -6.92 -1.67 -15.62
C ARG A 280 -7.97 -1.56 -16.72
N LEU A 281 -8.78 -2.59 -16.89
CA LEU A 281 -9.86 -2.60 -17.86
C LEU A 281 -10.92 -1.58 -17.46
N LYS A 282 -11.30 -0.76 -18.44
CA LYS A 282 -12.43 0.14 -18.38
C LYS A 282 -13.69 -0.70 -18.51
N LEU A 283 -14.30 -1.02 -17.38
CA LEU A 283 -15.63 -1.62 -17.35
C LEU A 283 -16.66 -0.50 -17.51
N VAL A 284 -17.54 -0.64 -18.50
CA VAL A 284 -18.59 0.35 -18.77
C VAL A 284 -19.49 0.46 -17.53
N ASN A 285 -19.72 1.69 -17.06
CA ASN A 285 -20.63 2.07 -15.97
C ASN A 285 -20.23 1.75 -14.51
N TYR A 286 -18.95 1.53 -14.18
CA TYR A 286 -18.57 1.35 -12.77
C TYR A 286 -18.80 2.60 -11.89
N ASP A 287 -18.67 3.80 -12.46
CA ASP A 287 -18.78 5.07 -11.73
C ASP A 287 -20.23 5.53 -11.46
N MET A 288 -21.25 4.87 -12.03
CA MET A 288 -22.65 5.33 -11.95
C MET A 288 -23.66 4.24 -11.52
N MET A 289 -23.21 3.05 -11.12
CA MET A 289 -24.12 1.94 -10.79
C MET A 289 -24.13 1.67 -9.30
N GLU A 290 -25.32 1.41 -8.76
CA GLU A 290 -25.47 0.92 -7.40
C GLU A 290 -24.81 -0.45 -7.24
N LYS A 291 -24.44 -0.73 -5.99
CA LYS A 291 -23.54 -1.77 -5.51
C LYS A 291 -24.00 -3.22 -5.74
N ASP A 292 -24.59 -3.64 -6.87
CA ASP A 292 -24.90 -5.07 -7.12
C ASP A 292 -25.06 -5.49 -8.60
N ASP A 293 -24.68 -4.66 -9.59
CA ASP A 293 -25.16 -4.84 -10.98
C ASP A 293 -24.34 -5.81 -11.87
N ILE A 294 -23.31 -6.53 -11.37
CA ILE A 294 -22.63 -7.57 -12.17
C ILE A 294 -23.30 -8.92 -11.94
N ASP A 295 -24.16 -9.31 -12.88
CA ASP A 295 -24.85 -10.61 -12.88
C ASP A 295 -23.84 -11.77 -13.00
N SER A 296 -22.81 -11.60 -13.85
CA SER A 296 -21.74 -12.60 -13.99
C SER A 296 -20.47 -12.01 -14.60
N LEU A 297 -19.33 -12.58 -14.22
CA LEU A 297 -18.03 -12.38 -14.85
C LEU A 297 -17.44 -13.74 -15.21
N MET A 298 -17.18 -13.97 -16.49
CA MET A 298 -16.51 -15.17 -17.00
C MET A 298 -15.24 -14.78 -17.74
N ILE A 299 -14.14 -15.40 -17.36
CA ILE A 299 -12.83 -15.23 -17.99
C ILE A 299 -12.42 -16.58 -18.58
N ASN A 300 -12.32 -16.66 -19.90
CA ASN A 300 -11.78 -17.82 -20.61
C ASN A 300 -10.57 -17.40 -21.46
N GLU A 301 -9.98 -18.35 -22.19
CA GLU A 301 -8.76 -18.11 -22.96
C GLU A 301 -8.97 -17.13 -24.13
N GLU A 302 -10.19 -17.06 -24.67
CA GLU A 302 -10.51 -16.27 -25.85
C GLU A 302 -11.11 -14.91 -25.51
N SER A 303 -11.79 -14.79 -24.37
CA SER A 303 -12.60 -13.62 -24.04
C SER A 303 -12.84 -13.39 -22.55
N ILE A 304 -13.11 -12.12 -22.23
CA ILE A 304 -13.77 -11.71 -21.00
C ILE A 304 -15.22 -11.42 -21.35
N THR A 305 -16.12 -12.10 -20.65
CA THR A 305 -17.56 -11.86 -20.75
C THR A 305 -18.05 -11.34 -19.41
N TYR A 306 -18.76 -10.22 -19.43
CA TYR A 306 -19.50 -9.75 -18.27
C TYR A 306 -20.95 -9.48 -18.66
N THR A 307 -21.83 -9.68 -17.69
CA THR A 307 -23.25 -9.36 -17.82
C THR A 307 -23.61 -8.36 -16.74
N ILE A 308 -24.16 -7.22 -17.17
CA ILE A 308 -24.61 -6.15 -16.29
C ILE A 308 -26.05 -5.82 -16.67
N ASN A 309 -26.97 -5.92 -15.71
CA ASN A 309 -28.40 -5.69 -15.90
C ASN A 309 -28.95 -6.45 -17.13
N GLY A 310 -28.56 -7.72 -17.28
CA GLY A 310 -28.90 -8.57 -18.41
C GLY A 310 -28.22 -8.23 -19.74
N LYS A 311 -27.45 -7.14 -19.83
CA LYS A 311 -26.67 -6.80 -21.02
C LYS A 311 -25.31 -7.48 -20.98
N LYS A 312 -25.06 -8.34 -21.96
CA LYS A 312 -23.80 -9.05 -22.13
C LYS A 312 -22.82 -8.22 -22.95
N GLU A 313 -21.63 -8.01 -22.42
CA GLU A 313 -20.49 -7.43 -23.13
C GLU A 313 -19.35 -8.44 -23.18
N ILE A 314 -18.70 -8.52 -24.35
CA ILE A 314 -17.67 -9.51 -24.65
C ILE A 314 -16.45 -8.78 -25.20
N PHE A 315 -15.32 -8.95 -24.55
CA PHE A 315 -14.03 -8.47 -25.03
C PHE A 315 -13.16 -9.65 -25.44
N ARG A 316 -12.58 -9.60 -26.63
CA ARG A 316 -11.63 -10.61 -27.10
C ARG A 316 -10.27 -10.38 -26.46
N MET A 317 -9.66 -11.44 -25.93
CA MET A 317 -8.34 -11.38 -25.30
C MET A 317 -7.27 -10.88 -26.25
N THR A 318 -7.32 -11.30 -27.52
CA THR A 318 -6.38 -10.86 -28.56
C THR A 318 -6.36 -9.34 -28.73
N ASP A 319 -7.53 -8.69 -28.67
CA ASP A 319 -7.66 -7.25 -28.87
C ASP A 319 -7.18 -6.48 -27.64
N ILE A 320 -7.52 -6.98 -26.45
CA ILE A 320 -7.04 -6.46 -25.16
C ILE A 320 -5.51 -6.52 -25.10
N PHE A 321 -4.92 -7.70 -25.36
CA PHE A 321 -3.47 -7.91 -25.28
C PHE A 321 -2.75 -7.04 -26.30
N LYS A 322 -3.20 -7.03 -27.56
CA LYS A 322 -2.65 -6.16 -28.59
C LYS A 322 -2.69 -4.69 -28.16
N LYS A 323 -3.81 -4.25 -27.57
CA LYS A 323 -3.93 -2.87 -27.10
C LYS A 323 -2.96 -2.57 -25.94
N LEU A 324 -2.81 -3.48 -24.98
CA LEU A 324 -1.86 -3.33 -23.89
C LEU A 324 -0.43 -3.15 -24.42
N GLU A 325 -0.03 -3.97 -25.40
CA GLU A 325 1.29 -3.86 -26.03
C GLU A 325 1.50 -2.53 -26.76
N THR A 326 0.46 -1.93 -27.36
CA THR A 326 0.61 -0.60 -27.96
C THR A 326 0.99 0.48 -26.94
N HIS A 327 0.54 0.35 -25.68
CA HIS A 327 0.95 1.26 -24.60
C HIS A 327 2.35 1.00 -24.08
N TYR A 328 2.87 -0.22 -24.27
CA TYR A 328 4.26 -0.55 -23.97
C TYR A 328 5.21 0.04 -25.02
N LEU A 329 4.87 -0.08 -26.32
CA LEU A 329 5.73 0.30 -27.45
C LEU A 329 5.77 1.81 -27.76
N THR A 330 4.84 2.61 -27.24
CA THR A 330 4.73 4.05 -27.54
C THR A 330 5.47 4.96 -26.55
N LYS A 331 6.40 4.40 -25.79
CA LYS A 331 7.37 5.12 -24.95
C LYS A 331 8.73 5.15 -25.63
#